data_AF-A0A4Y9NAM6-F1
#
_entry.id   AF-A0A4Y9NAM6-F1
#
_cell.length_a   1.000
_cell.length_b   1.000
_cell.length_c   1.000
_cell.angle_alpha   90.00
_cell.angle_beta   90.00
_cell.angle_gamma   90.00
#
_symmetry.space_group_name_H-M   'P 1'
#
loop_
_entity.id
_entity.type
_entity.pdbx_description
1 polymer ?
#
loop_
_entity_poly.entity_id
_entity_poly.type
_entity_poly.pdbx_seq_one_letter_code
_entity_poly.pdbx_strand_id
1 'polypeptide(L)'
;MSGKHNRLRGRRRTAARLRAVRSPGADLARLRGPFLAWLADQGLPADVDGAALWSDVVATVDLAADRAGLTELSTWTPDQVTALAAVADDDRVDALPALPLLLAFLGETGRWSGTPDELDAVLQVAERATSPMAAVLDELAGVTVDPTAEQAALRALPLVTRAETLLRFVLPRRPVTGTGALRRADVIALAGRLGLDLPTSRPRSMWDVPGLAALWQAALDAGLLVVTPAEATLTSLAHGWLSGDVDQGAKARAELVTAYLTVVLNAPQARPWLPPPLTMLLPVLAAAALDRPVPTERLVNPAAALDGMTGVPGEVAAFAELAAVPAHTLAHQLEDDGILAITDTVSTTPGLRGLLARLAGTLLAAVEPAGPDLPEPDPALAGQTYRLRVELADASPPVWREVLVDPNLPLDELHDVVQRLFAWEDDHLHEFTAVGPGRRTTRFASSDPFGDDWGSAEDRAQHESTVRLGSLIGPRRGELRYRYDFGDDWEHRITVVGSEPAEGSALPRCVAGAGAAPEEDSGGVWGWADKVQAAGDPRHPEHHDVRDWLGLDDGETLDPVAFDLAEVEARLAELRSTSLPPGRPAGNA
;
A
#
# COMPACT_ATOMS: atom_id res chain seq x y z
N MET A 1 13.25 -18.58 -68.01
CA MET A 1 12.91 -19.90 -67.44
C MET A 1 12.11 -19.69 -66.17
N SER A 2 11.01 -20.43 -66.02
CA SER A 2 10.12 -20.65 -64.85
C SER A 2 10.31 -19.80 -63.59
N GLY A 3 9.28 -19.27 -62.92
CA GLY A 3 7.84 -19.47 -63.02
C GLY A 3 7.16 -19.20 -61.66
N LYS A 4 6.02 -18.49 -61.70
CA LYS A 4 4.84 -18.53 -60.79
C LYS A 4 5.06 -18.28 -59.28
N HIS A 5 4.65 -17.11 -58.77
CA HIS A 5 3.32 -16.84 -58.15
C HIS A 5 2.96 -17.77 -56.97
N ASN A 6 2.95 -17.25 -55.74
CA ASN A 6 1.78 -17.43 -54.85
C ASN A 6 1.72 -16.44 -53.67
N ARG A 7 0.65 -15.64 -53.69
CA ARG A 7 -0.20 -15.14 -52.59
C ARG A 7 0.26 -15.37 -51.13
N LEU A 8 0.59 -14.28 -50.42
CA LEU A 8 0.41 -14.21 -48.97
C LEU A 8 -1.07 -13.88 -48.69
N ARG A 9 -1.89 -14.93 -48.64
CA ARG A 9 -3.22 -14.93 -48.02
C ARG A 9 -3.07 -15.34 -46.56
N GLY A 10 -3.89 -14.72 -45.72
CA GLY A 10 -3.77 -14.70 -44.26
C GLY A 10 -3.59 -16.04 -43.56
N ARG A 11 -2.85 -15.96 -42.46
CA ARG A 11 -2.98 -16.88 -41.33
C ARG A 11 -3.30 -16.04 -40.10
N ARG A 12 -4.58 -15.74 -39.91
CA ARG A 12 -5.14 -15.57 -38.56
C ARG A 12 -4.86 -16.89 -37.85
N ARG A 13 -3.93 -16.90 -36.89
CA ARG A 13 -3.90 -17.94 -35.86
C ARG A 13 -5.20 -17.75 -35.09
N THR A 14 -6.18 -18.60 -35.35
CA THR A 14 -7.38 -18.70 -34.53
C THR A 14 -6.93 -19.06 -33.12
N ALA A 15 -6.92 -18.08 -32.22
CA ALA A 15 -7.07 -18.33 -30.80
C ALA A 15 -8.33 -19.20 -30.66
N ALA A 16 -8.16 -20.40 -30.11
CA ALA A 16 -9.28 -21.31 -29.89
C ALA A 16 -10.15 -20.69 -28.79
N ARG A 17 -11.11 -19.86 -29.18
CA ARG A 17 -12.18 -19.41 -28.28
C ARG A 17 -12.90 -20.66 -27.80
N LEU A 18 -12.75 -20.98 -26.51
CA LEU A 18 -13.47 -22.05 -25.84
C LEU A 18 -14.98 -21.78 -26.05
N ARG A 19 -15.66 -22.71 -26.72
CA ARG A 19 -17.11 -22.68 -26.87
C ARG A 19 -17.70 -23.46 -25.70
N ALA A 20 -18.55 -22.80 -24.92
CA ALA A 20 -19.61 -23.35 -24.06
C ALA A 20 -19.32 -24.76 -23.50
N VAL A 21 -18.71 -24.78 -22.31
CA VAL A 21 -18.35 -25.98 -21.57
C VAL A 21 -19.63 -26.76 -21.21
N ARG A 22 -19.72 -28.04 -21.63
CA ARG A 22 -20.92 -28.89 -21.40
C ARG A 22 -20.70 -30.12 -20.50
N SER A 23 -19.51 -30.31 -19.93
CA SER A 23 -19.38 -30.92 -18.59
C SER A 23 -18.01 -30.57 -17.97
N PRO A 24 -17.93 -30.28 -16.66
CA PRO A 24 -16.67 -29.88 -16.01
C PRO A 24 -15.55 -30.94 -16.12
N GLY A 25 -15.85 -32.22 -15.89
CA GLY A 25 -14.81 -33.26 -15.76
C GLY A 25 -14.11 -33.71 -17.04
N ALA A 26 -14.78 -33.73 -18.20
CA ALA A 26 -14.19 -34.26 -19.43
C ALA A 26 -13.30 -33.24 -20.17
N ASP A 27 -13.60 -31.95 -20.02
CA ASP A 27 -12.83 -30.87 -20.62
C ASP A 27 -11.68 -30.41 -19.71
N LEU A 28 -11.85 -30.46 -18.37
CA LEU A 28 -10.75 -30.29 -17.42
C LEU A 28 -9.64 -31.32 -17.64
N ALA A 29 -9.99 -32.60 -17.86
CA ALA A 29 -9.01 -33.65 -18.17
C ALA A 29 -8.13 -33.33 -19.40
N ARG A 30 -8.62 -32.55 -20.38
CA ARG A 30 -7.85 -32.12 -21.56
C ARG A 30 -6.87 -31.00 -21.26
N LEU A 31 -7.06 -30.27 -20.16
CA LEU A 31 -6.18 -29.21 -19.71
C LEU A 31 -4.97 -29.74 -18.95
N ARG A 32 -5.00 -30.99 -18.45
CA ARG A 32 -3.89 -31.60 -17.70
C ARG A 32 -2.54 -31.50 -18.40
N GLY A 33 -2.47 -31.93 -19.66
CA GLY A 33 -1.22 -31.90 -20.44
C GLY A 33 -0.68 -30.48 -20.63
N PRO A 34 -1.48 -29.55 -21.17
CA PRO A 34 -1.12 -28.14 -21.28
C PRO A 34 -0.73 -27.48 -19.95
N PHE A 35 -1.44 -27.78 -18.87
CA PHE A 35 -1.17 -27.24 -17.53
C PHE A 35 0.19 -27.70 -17.02
N LEU A 36 0.47 -29.02 -17.05
CA LEU A 36 1.75 -29.55 -16.59
C LEU A 36 2.93 -29.05 -17.45
N ALA A 37 2.72 -28.83 -18.74
CA ALA A 37 3.73 -28.24 -19.61
C ALA A 37 4.00 -26.77 -19.26
N TRP A 38 2.93 -25.97 -19.11
CA TRP A 38 3.03 -24.59 -18.66
C TRP A 38 3.71 -24.48 -17.30
N LEU A 39 3.34 -25.34 -16.36
CA LEU A 39 3.91 -25.39 -15.00
C LEU A 39 5.41 -25.73 -15.01
N ALA A 40 5.85 -26.63 -15.89
CA ALA A 40 7.27 -26.95 -16.06
C ALA A 40 8.08 -25.74 -16.60
N ASP A 41 7.45 -24.89 -17.41
CA ASP A 41 8.06 -23.67 -17.93
C ASP A 41 8.16 -22.55 -16.87
N GLN A 42 7.44 -22.66 -15.73
CA GLN A 42 7.51 -21.69 -14.61
C GLN A 42 8.76 -21.86 -13.73
N GLY A 43 9.61 -22.87 -13.99
CA GLY A 43 10.88 -23.05 -13.28
C GLY A 43 10.73 -23.44 -11.80
N LEU A 44 9.69 -24.20 -11.44
CA LEU A 44 9.41 -24.60 -10.06
C LEU A 44 10.56 -25.35 -9.37
N PRO A 45 10.66 -25.28 -8.03
CA PRO A 45 11.59 -26.11 -7.24
C PRO A 45 11.41 -27.62 -7.49
N ALA A 46 12.51 -28.37 -7.43
CA ALA A 46 12.55 -29.79 -7.79
C ALA A 46 11.71 -30.70 -6.87
N ASP A 47 11.34 -30.22 -5.68
CA ASP A 47 10.50 -30.91 -4.70
C ASP A 47 9.00 -30.68 -4.91
N VAL A 48 8.60 -29.80 -5.85
CA VAL A 48 7.18 -29.55 -6.16
C VAL A 48 6.65 -30.61 -7.13
N ASP A 49 5.65 -31.38 -6.69
CA ASP A 49 4.96 -32.36 -7.53
C ASP A 49 3.83 -31.72 -8.34
N GLY A 50 4.08 -31.48 -9.63
CA GLY A 50 3.07 -30.96 -10.54
C GLY A 50 1.81 -31.83 -10.68
N ALA A 51 1.90 -33.14 -10.45
CA ALA A 51 0.73 -34.02 -10.47
C ALA A 51 -0.15 -33.84 -9.23
N ALA A 52 0.46 -33.53 -8.08
CA ALA A 52 -0.27 -33.15 -6.87
C ALA A 52 -1.00 -31.80 -7.09
N LEU A 53 -0.31 -30.78 -7.61
CA LEU A 53 -0.93 -29.48 -7.93
C LEU A 53 -2.09 -29.61 -8.92
N TRP A 54 -1.97 -30.50 -9.92
CA TRP A 54 -3.09 -30.78 -10.82
C TRP A 54 -4.29 -31.42 -10.09
N SER A 55 -4.04 -32.27 -9.09
CA SER A 55 -5.11 -32.88 -8.30
C SER A 55 -5.84 -31.82 -7.46
N ASP A 56 -5.12 -30.82 -6.95
CA ASP A 56 -5.69 -29.68 -6.22
C ASP A 56 -6.51 -28.78 -7.15
N VAL A 57 -6.04 -28.55 -8.39
CA VAL A 57 -6.83 -27.88 -9.44
C VAL A 57 -8.14 -28.63 -9.72
N VAL A 58 -8.11 -29.97 -9.80
CA VAL A 58 -9.33 -30.77 -9.98
C VAL A 58 -10.28 -30.60 -8.81
N ALA A 59 -9.78 -30.67 -7.58
CA ALA A 59 -10.60 -30.47 -6.39
C ALA A 59 -11.23 -29.06 -6.36
N THR A 60 -10.50 -28.02 -6.76
CA THR A 60 -11.02 -26.64 -6.87
C THR A 60 -12.16 -26.56 -7.87
N VAL A 61 -11.98 -27.14 -9.06
CA VAL A 61 -12.98 -27.07 -10.14
C VAL A 61 -14.21 -27.90 -9.79
N ASP A 62 -14.05 -29.07 -9.18
CA ASP A 62 -15.16 -29.90 -8.74
C ASP A 62 -15.97 -29.18 -7.64
N LEU A 63 -15.30 -28.55 -6.67
CA LEU A 63 -15.96 -27.71 -5.66
C LEU A 63 -16.75 -26.56 -6.30
N ALA A 64 -16.11 -25.86 -7.24
CA ALA A 64 -16.71 -24.73 -7.95
C ALA A 64 -17.95 -25.16 -8.76
N ALA A 65 -17.88 -26.29 -9.44
CA ALA A 65 -18.99 -26.82 -10.23
C ALA A 65 -20.13 -27.35 -9.35
N ASP A 66 -19.82 -28.18 -8.36
CA ASP A 66 -20.81 -28.94 -7.59
C ASP A 66 -21.50 -28.09 -6.52
N ARG A 67 -20.79 -27.12 -5.94
CA ARG A 67 -21.28 -26.35 -4.78
C ARG A 67 -21.56 -24.89 -5.12
N ALA A 68 -20.81 -24.29 -6.05
CA ALA A 68 -21.00 -22.89 -6.46
C ALA A 68 -21.66 -22.72 -7.86
N GLY A 69 -21.89 -23.82 -8.59
CA GLY A 69 -22.49 -23.78 -9.94
C GLY A 69 -21.61 -23.13 -11.02
N LEU A 70 -20.32 -22.95 -10.73
CA LEU A 70 -19.34 -22.30 -11.60
C LEU A 70 -18.77 -23.32 -12.58
N THR A 71 -19.40 -23.42 -13.75
CA THR A 71 -19.07 -24.45 -14.77
C THR A 71 -18.25 -23.92 -15.95
N GLU A 72 -18.21 -22.61 -16.16
CA GLU A 72 -17.44 -21.92 -17.20
C GLU A 72 -16.15 -21.33 -16.59
N LEU A 73 -15.01 -22.02 -16.74
CA LEU A 73 -13.75 -21.65 -16.08
C LEU A 73 -13.12 -20.32 -16.56
N SER A 74 -13.53 -19.82 -17.73
CA SER A 74 -12.87 -18.67 -18.39
C SER A 74 -13.56 -17.32 -18.15
N THR A 75 -14.62 -17.28 -17.34
CA THR A 75 -15.49 -16.10 -17.16
C THR A 75 -15.84 -15.84 -15.69
N TRP A 76 -15.01 -16.29 -14.75
CA TRP A 76 -15.31 -16.10 -13.33
C TRP A 76 -15.27 -14.60 -12.97
N THR A 77 -16.12 -14.17 -12.05
CA THR A 77 -16.11 -12.81 -11.52
C THR A 77 -15.54 -12.78 -10.09
N PRO A 78 -15.08 -11.61 -9.60
CA PRO A 78 -14.64 -11.46 -8.20
C PRO A 78 -15.68 -11.96 -7.18
N ASP A 79 -16.95 -11.63 -7.38
CA ASP A 79 -18.06 -12.08 -6.52
C ASP A 79 -18.22 -13.60 -6.52
N GLN A 80 -18.02 -14.25 -7.67
CA GLN A 80 -18.11 -15.70 -7.79
C GLN A 80 -16.96 -16.39 -7.07
N VAL A 81 -15.75 -15.84 -7.15
CA VAL A 81 -14.60 -16.36 -6.40
C VAL A 81 -14.79 -16.16 -4.89
N THR A 82 -15.32 -15.01 -4.48
CA THR A 82 -15.64 -14.74 -3.07
C THR A 82 -16.67 -15.73 -2.53
N ALA A 83 -17.73 -16.01 -3.31
CA ALA A 83 -18.73 -17.00 -2.93
C ALA A 83 -18.15 -18.43 -2.87
N LEU A 84 -17.24 -18.77 -3.78
CA LEU A 84 -16.53 -20.05 -3.76
C LEU A 84 -15.63 -20.19 -2.53
N ALA A 85 -14.95 -19.11 -2.12
CA ALA A 85 -14.17 -19.06 -0.88
C ALA A 85 -15.01 -19.39 0.35
N ALA A 86 -16.15 -18.71 0.51
CA ALA A 86 -17.06 -18.97 1.62
C ALA A 86 -17.57 -20.42 1.67
N VAL A 87 -17.84 -21.02 0.50
CA VAL A 87 -18.27 -22.42 0.41
C VAL A 87 -17.15 -23.38 0.82
N ALA A 88 -15.91 -23.11 0.44
CA ALA A 88 -14.77 -23.96 0.81
C ALA A 88 -14.49 -23.93 2.32
N ASP A 89 -14.61 -22.75 2.94
CA ASP A 89 -14.47 -22.58 4.39
C ASP A 89 -15.54 -23.36 5.16
N ASP A 90 -16.80 -23.26 4.74
CA ASP A 90 -17.92 -23.98 5.34
C ASP A 90 -17.74 -25.50 5.25
N ASP A 91 -17.25 -26.00 4.11
CA ASP A 91 -17.05 -27.43 3.86
C ASP A 91 -15.68 -27.94 4.38
N ARG A 92 -14.80 -27.05 4.88
CA ARG A 92 -13.41 -27.34 5.28
C ARG A 92 -12.61 -28.07 4.21
N VAL A 93 -12.69 -27.58 2.99
CA VAL A 93 -12.03 -28.20 1.83
C VAL A 93 -10.73 -27.47 1.51
N ASP A 94 -9.59 -28.15 1.69
CA ASP A 94 -8.24 -27.65 1.37
C ASP A 94 -7.97 -27.59 -0.16
N ALA A 95 -8.98 -27.30 -0.98
CA ALA A 95 -8.86 -27.32 -2.44
C ALA A 95 -8.43 -25.97 -3.03
N LEU A 96 -8.81 -24.86 -2.41
CA LEU A 96 -8.62 -23.52 -3.00
C LEU A 96 -7.18 -23.06 -3.24
N PRO A 97 -6.10 -23.53 -2.56
CA PRO A 97 -4.76 -23.03 -2.81
C PRO A 97 -4.28 -23.11 -4.27
N ALA A 98 -4.87 -24.00 -5.08
CA ALA A 98 -4.57 -24.12 -6.51
C ALA A 98 -5.33 -23.10 -7.41
N LEU A 99 -6.24 -22.30 -6.85
CA LEU A 99 -7.09 -21.40 -7.62
C LEU A 99 -6.32 -20.27 -8.33
N PRO A 100 -5.42 -19.51 -7.66
CA PRO A 100 -4.61 -18.50 -8.36
C PRO A 100 -3.79 -19.12 -9.50
N LEU A 101 -3.23 -20.31 -9.27
CA LEU A 101 -2.44 -21.05 -10.26
C LEU A 101 -3.26 -21.45 -11.49
N LEU A 102 -4.51 -21.89 -11.29
CA LEU A 102 -5.45 -22.17 -12.38
C LEU A 102 -5.77 -20.90 -13.19
N LEU A 103 -6.08 -19.79 -12.53
CA LEU A 103 -6.43 -18.52 -13.16
C LEU A 103 -5.25 -17.95 -13.97
N ALA A 104 -4.04 -17.97 -13.40
CA ALA A 104 -2.82 -17.56 -14.08
C ALA A 104 -2.57 -18.39 -15.35
N PHE A 105 -2.69 -19.73 -15.24
CA PHE A 105 -2.60 -20.62 -16.40
C PHE A 105 -3.63 -20.27 -17.49
N LEU A 106 -4.87 -19.97 -17.12
CA LEU A 106 -5.90 -19.59 -18.09
C LEU A 106 -5.56 -18.26 -18.77
N GLY A 107 -5.08 -17.28 -18.01
CA GLY A 107 -4.66 -15.96 -18.52
C GLY A 107 -3.49 -16.04 -19.49
N GLU A 108 -2.35 -16.53 -19.01
CA GLU A 108 -1.09 -16.55 -19.78
C GLU A 108 -1.18 -17.40 -21.05
N THR A 109 -2.04 -18.41 -21.03
CA THR A 109 -2.20 -19.30 -22.18
C THR A 109 -3.34 -18.90 -23.11
N GLY A 110 -3.96 -17.73 -22.89
CA GLY A 110 -5.02 -17.14 -23.72
C GLY A 110 -6.33 -17.93 -23.69
N ARG A 111 -6.59 -18.63 -22.59
CA ARG A 111 -7.81 -19.42 -22.32
C ARG A 111 -8.82 -18.65 -21.47
N TRP A 112 -8.42 -17.56 -20.83
CA TRP A 112 -9.32 -16.58 -20.24
C TRP A 112 -10.15 -15.89 -21.32
N SER A 113 -11.43 -15.64 -21.05
CA SER A 113 -12.34 -15.03 -22.04
C SER A 113 -12.78 -13.61 -21.72
N GLY A 114 -12.49 -13.13 -20.50
CA GLY A 114 -12.64 -11.72 -20.12
C GLY A 114 -11.45 -10.86 -20.54
N THR A 115 -11.46 -9.61 -20.09
CA THR A 115 -10.36 -8.65 -20.26
C THR A 115 -9.19 -8.96 -19.31
N PRO A 116 -8.00 -8.40 -19.55
CA PRO A 116 -6.88 -8.47 -18.60
C PRO A 116 -7.25 -7.90 -17.22
N ASP A 117 -7.98 -6.79 -17.16
CA ASP A 117 -8.39 -6.15 -15.90
C ASP A 117 -9.39 -7.02 -15.12
N GLU A 118 -10.33 -7.67 -15.83
CA GLU A 118 -11.22 -8.66 -15.24
C GLU A 118 -10.46 -9.87 -14.69
N LEU A 119 -9.42 -10.34 -15.39
CA LEU A 119 -8.58 -11.43 -14.91
C LEU A 119 -7.80 -11.01 -13.65
N ASP A 120 -7.23 -9.81 -13.66
CA ASP A 120 -6.46 -9.28 -12.54
C ASP A 120 -7.34 -9.13 -11.28
N ALA A 121 -8.53 -8.56 -11.41
CA ALA A 121 -9.48 -8.44 -10.31
C ALA A 121 -9.86 -9.81 -9.70
N VAL A 122 -10.02 -10.84 -10.53
CA VAL A 122 -10.34 -12.21 -10.09
C VAL A 122 -9.13 -12.87 -9.43
N LEU A 123 -7.93 -12.70 -9.97
CA LEU A 123 -6.67 -13.18 -9.39
C LEU A 123 -6.44 -12.58 -8.01
N GLN A 124 -6.61 -11.27 -7.85
CA GLN A 124 -6.45 -10.61 -6.55
C GLN A 124 -7.40 -11.17 -5.49
N VAL A 125 -8.66 -11.43 -5.84
CA VAL A 125 -9.61 -12.05 -4.89
C VAL A 125 -9.23 -13.48 -4.58
N ALA A 126 -8.81 -14.25 -5.58
CA ALA A 126 -8.35 -15.63 -5.38
C ALA A 126 -7.11 -15.71 -4.48
N GLU A 127 -6.13 -14.84 -4.69
CA GLU A 127 -4.91 -14.75 -3.88
C GLU A 127 -5.24 -14.36 -2.44
N ARG A 128 -6.13 -13.39 -2.24
CA ARG A 128 -6.62 -13.03 -0.90
C ARG A 128 -7.34 -14.20 -0.22
N ALA A 129 -8.26 -14.86 -0.92
CA ALA A 129 -9.02 -15.99 -0.39
C ALA A 129 -8.16 -17.22 -0.07
N THR A 130 -7.01 -17.36 -0.70
CA THR A 130 -6.09 -18.50 -0.53
C THR A 130 -4.83 -18.14 0.25
N SER A 131 -4.74 -16.88 0.68
CA SER A 131 -3.62 -16.37 1.46
C SER A 131 -3.52 -17.16 2.77
N PRO A 132 -2.37 -17.79 3.05
CA PRO A 132 -2.15 -18.43 4.35
C PRO A 132 -2.07 -17.40 5.49
N MET A 133 -2.06 -16.10 5.16
CA MET A 133 -1.81 -15.02 6.09
C MET A 133 -2.89 -14.90 7.16
N ALA A 134 -4.18 -15.02 6.82
CA ALA A 134 -5.26 -14.94 7.79
C ALA A 134 -5.10 -16.00 8.90
N ALA A 135 -4.79 -17.24 8.50
CA ALA A 135 -4.50 -18.32 9.45
C ALA A 135 -3.23 -18.03 10.28
N VAL A 136 -2.17 -17.49 9.67
CA VAL A 136 -0.96 -17.09 10.38
C VAL A 136 -1.24 -15.96 11.39
N LEU A 137 -2.05 -14.97 11.04
CA LEU A 137 -2.47 -13.88 11.92
C LEU A 137 -3.28 -14.39 13.11
N ASP A 138 -4.20 -15.32 12.88
CA ASP A 138 -4.97 -15.99 13.94
C ASP A 138 -4.07 -16.79 14.88
N GLU A 139 -3.12 -17.55 14.33
CA GLU A 139 -2.14 -18.28 15.12
C GLU A 139 -1.27 -17.35 15.97
N LEU A 140 -0.80 -16.23 15.39
CA LEU A 140 -0.01 -15.22 16.09
C LEU A 140 -0.83 -14.56 17.20
N ALA A 141 -2.10 -14.24 16.95
CA ALA A 141 -3.01 -13.70 17.96
C ALA A 141 -3.26 -14.70 19.11
N GLY A 142 -3.20 -15.99 18.82
CA GLY A 142 -3.31 -17.08 19.80
C GLY A 142 -2.06 -17.30 20.67
N VAL A 143 -0.92 -16.69 20.35
CA VAL A 143 0.32 -16.86 21.13
C VAL A 143 0.18 -16.19 22.49
N THR A 144 0.22 -17.01 23.54
CA THR A 144 0.20 -16.54 24.93
C THR A 144 1.48 -16.98 25.65
N VAL A 145 2.05 -16.06 26.43
CA VAL A 145 3.23 -16.30 27.27
C VAL A 145 2.89 -15.87 28.69
N ASP A 146 3.40 -16.60 29.68
CA ASP A 146 3.27 -16.21 31.08
C ASP A 146 3.81 -14.77 31.28
N PRO A 147 3.02 -13.82 31.80
CA PRO A 147 3.45 -12.43 31.96
C PRO A 147 4.70 -12.28 32.83
N THR A 148 4.90 -13.18 33.80
CA THR A 148 6.10 -13.14 34.66
C THR A 148 7.35 -13.55 33.87
N ALA A 149 7.25 -14.60 33.05
CA ALA A 149 8.30 -15.03 32.14
C ALA A 149 8.61 -13.97 31.07
N GLU A 150 7.59 -13.34 30.47
CA GLU A 150 7.78 -12.25 29.49
C GLU A 150 8.52 -11.07 30.13
N GLN A 151 8.13 -10.66 31.33
CA GLN A 151 8.80 -9.59 32.06
C GLN A 151 10.22 -9.95 32.50
N ALA A 152 10.48 -11.21 32.85
CA ALA A 152 11.83 -11.68 33.15
C ALA A 152 12.73 -11.63 31.91
N ALA A 153 12.23 -12.07 30.75
CA ALA A 153 12.94 -12.00 29.48
C ALA A 153 13.23 -10.54 29.08
N LEU A 154 12.23 -9.65 29.13
CA LEU A 154 12.41 -8.24 28.84
C LEU A 154 13.48 -7.59 29.72
N ARG A 155 13.48 -7.86 31.03
CA ARG A 155 14.51 -7.33 31.95
C ARG A 155 15.92 -7.84 31.65
N ALA A 156 16.05 -9.03 31.10
CA ALA A 156 17.35 -9.62 30.78
C ALA A 156 17.97 -9.05 29.48
N LEU A 157 17.21 -8.28 28.68
CA LEU A 157 17.69 -7.79 27.40
C LEU A 157 18.81 -6.74 27.55
N PRO A 158 19.91 -6.88 26.80
CA PRO A 158 20.92 -5.83 26.66
C PRO A 158 20.30 -4.48 26.24
N LEU A 159 19.33 -4.52 25.32
CA LEU A 159 18.58 -3.34 24.87
C LEU A 159 17.91 -2.58 26.03
N VAL A 160 17.25 -3.28 26.95
CA VAL A 160 16.57 -2.67 28.10
C VAL A 160 17.58 -2.05 29.06
N THR A 161 18.74 -2.68 29.25
CA THR A 161 19.85 -2.12 30.04
C THR A 161 20.42 -0.84 29.41
N ARG A 162 20.58 -0.82 28.08
CA ARG A 162 21.03 0.36 27.33
C ARG A 162 20.01 1.50 27.44
N ALA A 163 18.72 1.21 27.30
CA ALA A 163 17.66 2.21 27.46
C ALA A 163 17.60 2.79 28.87
N GLU A 164 17.72 1.98 29.92
CA GLU A 164 17.78 2.47 31.29
C GLU A 164 18.96 3.44 31.50
N THR A 165 20.11 3.13 30.87
CA THR A 165 21.29 4.00 30.86
C THR A 165 21.03 5.32 30.13
N LEU A 166 20.34 5.29 28.99
CA LEU A 166 19.86 6.48 28.27
C LEU A 166 18.93 7.33 29.15
N LEU A 167 17.90 6.74 29.75
CA LEU A 167 16.93 7.47 30.58
C LEU A 167 17.61 8.12 31.80
N ARG A 168 18.51 7.40 32.47
CA ARG A 168 19.32 7.97 33.57
C ARG A 168 20.28 9.05 33.08
N PHE A 169 20.80 8.94 31.87
CA PHE A 169 21.62 9.99 31.27
C PHE A 169 20.80 11.26 31.06
N VAL A 170 19.53 11.14 30.65
CA VAL A 170 18.62 12.27 30.44
C VAL A 170 18.23 12.97 31.75
N LEU A 171 18.13 12.26 32.88
CA LEU A 171 17.70 12.85 34.14
C LEU A 171 18.57 14.02 34.65
N PRO A 172 17.96 15.05 35.26
CA PRO A 172 16.51 15.35 35.25
C PRO A 172 16.04 15.96 33.92
N ARG A 173 16.99 16.51 33.14
CA ARG A 173 16.82 17.03 31.79
C ARG A 173 18.16 17.09 31.07
N ARG A 174 18.16 16.97 29.74
CA ARG A 174 19.37 17.16 28.91
C ARG A 174 19.17 18.20 27.83
N PRO A 175 20.11 19.15 27.65
CA PRO A 175 20.06 20.06 26.53
C PRO A 175 20.20 19.33 25.19
N VAL A 176 19.36 19.71 24.22
CA VAL A 176 19.41 19.19 22.84
C VAL A 176 19.71 20.32 21.84
N THR A 177 19.88 19.98 20.57
CA THR A 177 19.91 20.91 19.44
C THR A 177 18.48 21.27 19.01
N GLY A 178 18.33 22.26 18.13
CA GLY A 178 17.01 22.61 17.56
C GLY A 178 16.36 21.49 16.74
N THR A 179 17.12 20.47 16.35
CA THR A 179 16.63 19.24 15.69
C THR A 179 16.24 18.14 16.69
N GLY A 180 16.27 18.42 17.99
CA GLY A 180 15.98 17.44 19.04
C GLY A 180 17.12 16.44 19.34
N ALA A 181 18.27 16.56 18.67
CA ALA A 181 19.41 15.66 18.87
C ALA A 181 20.22 16.03 20.13
N LEU A 182 20.81 15.03 20.78
CA LEU A 182 21.82 15.29 21.81
C LEU A 182 22.99 16.10 21.23
N ARG A 183 23.53 16.99 22.06
CA ARG A 183 24.74 17.76 21.69
C ARG A 183 25.91 16.80 21.51
N ARG A 184 26.83 17.12 20.61
CA ARG A 184 27.95 16.23 20.23
C ARG A 184 28.74 15.67 21.42
N ALA A 185 29.02 16.46 22.44
CA ALA A 185 29.72 15.99 23.64
C ALA A 185 28.91 14.94 24.40
N ASP A 186 27.60 15.12 24.49
CA ASP A 186 26.68 14.17 25.11
C ASP A 186 26.50 12.91 24.26
N VAL A 187 26.51 13.03 22.93
CA VAL A 187 26.50 11.88 22.00
C VAL A 187 27.71 10.97 22.26
N ILE A 188 28.92 11.53 22.29
CA ILE A 188 30.16 10.76 22.53
C ILE A 188 30.14 10.15 23.94
N ALA A 189 29.72 10.92 24.95
CA ALA A 189 29.66 10.45 26.32
C ALA A 189 28.65 9.31 26.51
N LEU A 190 27.47 9.43 25.88
CA LEU A 190 26.43 8.41 25.97
C LEU A 190 26.80 7.16 25.15
N ALA A 191 27.29 7.31 23.93
CA ALA A 191 27.76 6.17 23.12
C ALA A 191 28.80 5.33 23.88
N GLY A 192 29.76 5.98 24.54
CA GLY A 192 30.75 5.30 25.37
C GLY A 192 30.16 4.56 26.59
N ARG A 193 29.06 5.05 27.18
CA ARG A 193 28.35 4.35 28.26
C ARG A 193 27.51 3.18 27.77
N LEU A 194 26.99 3.29 26.55
CA LEU A 194 26.17 2.25 25.92
C LEU A 194 27.01 1.18 25.23
N GLY A 195 28.34 1.38 25.14
CA GLY A 195 29.23 0.47 24.40
C GLY A 195 28.99 0.49 22.89
N LEU A 196 28.48 1.61 22.35
CA LEU A 196 28.20 1.76 20.93
C LEU A 196 29.44 2.25 20.18
N ASP A 197 29.73 1.59 19.06
CA ASP A 197 30.78 2.03 18.16
C ASP A 197 30.39 3.34 17.47
N LEU A 198 31.33 4.29 17.46
CA LEU A 198 31.16 5.54 16.75
C LEU A 198 31.70 5.38 15.33
N PRO A 199 30.89 5.62 14.28
CA PRO A 199 31.35 5.49 12.89
C PRO A 199 32.49 6.46 12.56
N THR A 200 32.61 7.57 13.30
CA THR A 200 33.79 8.44 13.30
C THR A 200 34.11 8.87 14.72
N SER A 201 35.37 9.23 15.00
CA SER A 201 35.76 9.77 16.32
C SER A 201 35.05 11.09 16.68
N ARG A 202 34.37 11.73 15.73
CA ARG A 202 33.61 12.97 15.88
C ARG A 202 32.33 12.94 15.03
N PRO A 203 31.23 12.31 15.49
CA PRO A 203 29.97 12.32 14.77
C PRO A 203 29.45 13.75 14.58
N ARG A 204 28.83 14.06 13.44
CA ARG A 204 28.32 15.42 13.17
C ARG A 204 27.05 15.66 13.98
N SER A 205 26.21 14.64 14.09
CA SER A 205 24.95 14.61 14.84
C SER A 205 24.77 13.27 15.59
N MET A 206 23.84 13.22 16.54
CA MET A 206 23.37 11.97 17.15
C MET A 206 22.81 11.01 16.10
N TRP A 207 22.13 11.54 15.09
CA TRP A 207 21.52 10.78 13.99
C TRP A 207 22.54 10.06 13.10
N ASP A 208 23.83 10.42 13.17
CA ASP A 208 24.90 9.70 12.46
C ASP A 208 25.38 8.46 13.22
N VAL A 209 24.82 8.15 14.40
CA VAL A 209 25.18 7.00 15.23
C VAL A 209 23.96 6.07 15.27
N PRO A 210 23.84 5.09 14.34
CA PRO A 210 22.59 4.34 14.12
C PRO A 210 22.02 3.69 15.39
N GLY A 211 22.84 3.01 16.19
CA GLY A 211 22.37 2.37 17.42
C GLY A 211 21.86 3.36 18.48
N LEU A 212 22.43 4.57 18.53
CA LEU A 212 21.96 5.62 19.44
C LEU A 212 20.71 6.32 18.89
N ALA A 213 20.67 6.57 17.58
CA ALA A 213 19.52 7.13 16.89
C ALA A 213 18.28 6.24 17.06
N ALA A 214 18.43 4.93 16.83
CA ALA A 214 17.36 3.95 16.99
C ALA A 214 16.86 3.88 18.44
N LEU A 215 17.77 3.83 19.42
CA LEU A 215 17.40 3.79 20.83
C LEU A 215 16.70 5.08 21.29
N TRP A 216 17.17 6.24 20.81
CA TRP A 216 16.56 7.54 21.12
C TRP A 216 15.16 7.65 20.52
N GLN A 217 15.00 7.28 19.25
CA GLN A 217 13.71 7.30 18.57
C GLN A 217 12.72 6.31 19.22
N ALA A 218 13.16 5.09 19.53
CA ALA A 218 12.35 4.12 20.26
C ALA A 218 11.87 4.64 21.62
N ALA A 219 12.71 5.38 22.34
CA ALA A 219 12.32 5.99 23.61
C ALA A 219 11.33 7.16 23.46
N LEU A 220 11.33 7.86 22.31
CA LEU A 220 10.30 8.84 21.98
C LEU A 220 8.98 8.15 21.66
N ASP A 221 9.01 7.15 20.76
CA ASP A 221 7.82 6.45 20.28
C ASP A 221 7.14 5.63 21.39
N ALA A 222 7.93 5.06 22.31
CA ALA A 222 7.43 4.40 23.52
C ALA A 222 6.91 5.37 24.60
N GLY A 223 6.96 6.68 24.35
CA GLY A 223 6.51 7.70 25.29
C GLY A 223 7.34 7.75 26.58
N LEU A 224 8.65 7.47 26.50
CA LEU A 224 9.58 7.55 27.63
C LEU A 224 10.32 8.89 27.69
N LEU A 225 10.52 9.52 26.52
CA LEU A 225 11.14 10.83 26.37
C LEU A 225 10.13 11.87 25.86
N VAL A 226 10.31 13.11 26.30
CA VAL A 226 9.69 14.29 25.69
C VAL A 226 10.81 15.25 25.31
N VAL A 227 10.83 15.64 24.04
CA VAL A 227 11.84 16.55 23.49
C VAL A 227 11.17 17.86 23.08
N THR A 228 11.71 18.94 23.62
CA THR A 228 11.42 20.31 23.20
C THR A 228 12.57 20.81 22.30
N PRO A 229 12.46 21.98 21.66
CA PRO A 229 13.57 22.56 20.89
C PRO A 229 14.84 22.85 21.70
N ALA A 230 14.79 22.82 23.04
CA ALA A 230 15.91 23.18 23.91
C ALA A 230 16.38 22.02 24.81
N GLU A 231 15.48 21.15 25.26
CA GLU A 231 15.79 20.08 26.21
C GLU A 231 14.94 18.81 26.02
N ALA A 232 15.52 17.68 26.40
CA ALA A 232 14.87 16.39 26.56
C ALA A 232 14.60 16.11 28.05
N THR A 233 13.43 15.57 28.35
CA THR A 233 12.97 15.20 29.70
C THR A 233 12.32 13.82 29.69
N LEU A 234 12.11 13.23 30.87
CA LEU A 234 11.44 11.94 31.02
C LEU A 234 9.93 12.13 31.26
N THR A 235 9.11 11.23 30.71
CA THR A 235 7.67 11.13 31.03
C THR A 235 7.43 10.51 32.40
N SER A 236 6.18 10.51 32.87
CA SER A 236 5.79 9.77 34.08
C SER A 236 6.10 8.29 33.98
N LEU A 237 5.85 7.67 32.82
CA LEU A 237 6.13 6.25 32.55
C LEU A 237 7.60 5.90 32.75
N ALA A 238 8.51 6.74 32.22
CA ALA A 238 9.95 6.57 32.40
C ALA A 238 10.40 6.80 33.86
N HIS A 239 9.80 7.76 34.57
CA HIS A 239 10.08 7.94 36.01
C HIS A 239 9.64 6.71 36.82
N GLY A 240 8.45 6.15 36.55
CA GLY A 240 7.97 4.94 37.21
C GLY A 240 8.93 3.77 37.03
N TRP A 241 9.37 3.50 35.79
CA TRP A 241 10.39 2.51 35.52
C TRP A 241 11.64 2.74 36.38
N LEU A 242 12.24 3.94 36.33
CA LEU A 242 13.48 4.21 37.06
C LEU A 242 13.32 4.19 38.59
N SER A 243 12.11 4.44 39.12
CA SER A 243 11.81 4.35 40.55
C SER A 243 11.50 2.93 41.04
N GLY A 244 11.40 1.95 40.14
CA GLY A 244 11.06 0.56 40.48
C GLY A 244 9.57 0.29 40.62
N ASP A 245 8.70 1.14 40.06
CA ASP A 245 7.28 0.84 39.92
C ASP A 245 7.10 -0.39 39.00
N VAL A 246 6.42 -1.41 39.51
CA VAL A 246 6.34 -2.72 38.86
C VAL A 246 5.54 -2.62 37.55
N ASP A 247 4.39 -1.95 37.60
CA ASP A 247 3.43 -1.89 36.48
C ASP A 247 3.93 -0.92 35.40
N GLN A 248 4.39 0.27 35.80
CA GLN A 248 4.95 1.24 34.87
C GLN A 248 6.26 0.74 34.27
N GLY A 249 7.12 0.09 35.06
CA GLY A 249 8.33 -0.54 34.55
C GLY A 249 8.01 -1.66 33.55
N ALA A 250 7.00 -2.48 33.83
CA ALA A 250 6.58 -3.55 32.93
C ALA A 250 6.07 -3.03 31.60
N LYS A 251 5.19 -2.02 31.63
CA LYS A 251 4.70 -1.34 30.43
C LYS A 251 5.84 -0.67 29.66
N ALA A 252 6.68 0.13 30.33
CA ALA A 252 7.76 0.87 29.70
C ALA A 252 8.73 -0.03 28.92
N ARG A 253 9.09 -1.20 29.46
CA ARG A 253 9.97 -2.15 28.78
C ARG A 253 9.32 -2.77 27.54
N ALA A 254 8.04 -3.15 27.63
CA ALA A 254 7.33 -3.73 26.49
C ALA A 254 7.20 -2.70 25.35
N GLU A 255 6.73 -1.49 25.66
CA GLU A 255 6.58 -0.40 24.68
C GLU A 255 7.92 -0.03 24.02
N LEU A 256 8.99 0.06 24.83
CA LEU A 256 10.33 0.34 24.31
C LEU A 256 10.82 -0.73 23.33
N VAL A 257 10.69 -2.02 23.70
CA VAL A 257 11.18 -3.11 22.85
C VAL A 257 10.36 -3.18 21.56
N THR A 258 9.04 -3.03 21.63
CA THR A 258 8.19 -2.95 20.44
C THR A 258 8.58 -1.76 19.56
N ALA A 259 8.69 -0.56 20.12
CA ALA A 259 9.09 0.64 19.37
C ALA A 259 10.48 0.51 18.75
N TYR A 260 11.45 -0.05 19.48
CA TYR A 260 12.79 -0.29 18.97
C TYR A 260 12.77 -1.24 17.78
N LEU A 261 12.06 -2.37 17.89
CA LEU A 261 11.92 -3.32 16.79
C LEU A 261 11.27 -2.67 15.56
N THR A 262 10.21 -1.88 15.75
CA THR A 262 9.60 -1.12 14.65
C THR A 262 10.59 -0.16 13.99
N VAL A 263 11.41 0.57 14.77
CA VAL A 263 12.41 1.50 14.24
C VAL A 263 13.50 0.78 13.44
N VAL A 264 14.06 -0.32 13.97
CA VAL A 264 15.17 -1.01 13.28
C VAL A 264 14.71 -1.83 12.08
N LEU A 265 13.51 -2.39 12.12
CA LEU A 265 12.94 -3.15 11.00
C LEU A 265 12.55 -2.23 9.83
N ASN A 266 12.15 -0.98 10.11
CA ASN A 266 11.81 0.02 9.10
C ASN A 266 12.94 1.02 8.83
N ALA A 267 14.16 0.74 9.29
CA ALA A 267 15.26 1.69 9.16
C ALA A 267 15.57 1.98 7.67
N PRO A 268 15.80 3.26 7.31
CA PRO A 268 16.18 3.63 5.95
C PRO A 268 17.45 2.90 5.51
N GLN A 269 17.42 2.35 4.31
CA GLN A 269 18.54 1.61 3.76
C GLN A 269 19.49 2.51 2.99
N ALA A 270 20.79 2.21 3.06
CA ALA A 270 21.80 2.88 2.25
C ALA A 270 21.64 2.65 0.73
N ARG A 271 20.92 1.58 0.36
CA ARG A 271 20.65 1.19 -1.03
C ARG A 271 19.13 1.02 -1.19
N PRO A 272 18.39 2.10 -1.50
CA PRO A 272 16.93 2.07 -1.55
C PRO A 272 16.35 1.09 -2.59
N TRP A 273 17.12 0.73 -3.61
CA TRP A 273 16.76 -0.24 -4.65
C TRP A 273 16.95 -1.72 -4.23
N LEU A 274 17.43 -1.99 -3.01
CA LEU A 274 17.40 -3.34 -2.45
C LEU A 274 16.09 -3.53 -1.67
N PRO A 275 15.49 -4.73 -1.71
CA PRO A 275 14.33 -5.04 -0.88
C PRO A 275 14.56 -4.67 0.60
N PRO A 276 13.55 -4.14 1.31
CA PRO A 276 13.59 -3.94 2.76
C PRO A 276 14.02 -5.20 3.51
N PRO A 277 14.92 -5.10 4.53
CA PRO A 277 15.23 -6.20 5.43
C PRO A 277 13.97 -6.83 6.03
N LEU A 278 12.97 -5.99 6.31
CA LEU A 278 11.67 -6.41 6.81
C LEU A 278 11.02 -7.47 5.92
N THR A 279 11.08 -7.35 4.59
CA THR A 279 10.48 -8.31 3.65
C THR A 279 11.03 -9.72 3.86
N MET A 280 12.32 -9.85 4.15
CA MET A 280 12.95 -11.15 4.40
C MET A 280 12.81 -11.61 5.85
N LEU A 281 12.86 -10.68 6.81
CA LEU A 281 12.86 -11.03 8.23
C LEU A 281 11.47 -11.26 8.79
N LEU A 282 10.43 -10.61 8.28
CA LEU A 282 9.08 -10.69 8.84
C LEU A 282 8.54 -12.14 8.89
N PRO A 283 8.68 -12.97 7.84
CA PRO A 283 8.31 -14.39 7.93
C PRO A 283 9.12 -15.16 8.98
N VAL A 284 10.41 -14.81 9.15
CA VAL A 284 11.29 -15.44 10.15
C VAL A 284 10.90 -15.05 11.57
N LEU A 285 10.54 -13.78 11.80
CA LEU A 285 10.05 -13.30 13.08
C LEU A 285 8.70 -13.93 13.44
N ALA A 286 7.79 -14.04 12.48
CA ALA A 286 6.50 -14.71 12.66
C ALA A 286 6.70 -16.20 13.00
N ALA A 287 7.55 -16.91 12.24
CA ALA A 287 7.88 -18.30 12.51
C ALA A 287 8.53 -18.48 13.90
N ALA A 288 9.48 -17.62 14.27
CA ALA A 288 10.11 -17.64 15.59
C ALA A 288 9.09 -17.41 16.73
N ALA A 289 8.13 -16.49 16.55
CA ALA A 289 7.06 -16.25 17.52
C ALA A 289 6.14 -17.48 17.69
N LEU A 290 5.88 -18.19 16.59
CA LEU A 290 5.10 -19.43 16.53
C LEU A 290 5.89 -20.70 16.95
N ASP A 291 7.15 -20.57 17.38
CA ASP A 291 8.03 -21.72 17.72
C ASP A 291 8.30 -22.66 16.55
N ARG A 292 8.30 -22.11 15.34
CA ARG A 292 8.62 -22.81 14.10
C ARG A 292 10.06 -22.46 13.73
N PRO A 293 11.05 -23.26 14.14
CA PRO A 293 12.46 -22.93 13.90
C PRO A 293 12.74 -22.84 12.40
N VAL A 294 13.25 -21.69 11.96
CA VAL A 294 13.64 -21.47 10.56
C VAL A 294 15.10 -21.87 10.38
N PRO A 295 15.46 -22.75 9.43
CA PRO A 295 16.87 -23.06 9.17
C PRO A 295 17.66 -21.79 8.90
N THR A 296 18.79 -21.60 9.59
CA THR A 296 19.63 -20.39 9.43
C THR A 296 20.10 -20.20 8.00
N GLU A 297 20.27 -21.29 7.24
CA GLU A 297 20.58 -21.28 5.81
C GLU A 297 19.59 -20.44 4.99
N ARG A 298 18.31 -20.37 5.38
CA ARG A 298 17.29 -19.53 4.71
C ARG A 298 17.51 -18.03 4.94
N LEU A 299 18.21 -17.64 6.00
CA LEU A 299 18.64 -16.25 6.22
C LEU A 299 19.96 -15.93 5.51
N VAL A 300 20.86 -16.90 5.43
CA VAL A 300 22.26 -16.69 5.01
C VAL A 300 22.45 -16.88 3.50
N ASN A 301 21.64 -17.72 2.87
CA ASN A 301 21.78 -18.04 1.46
C ASN A 301 20.42 -18.13 0.73
N PRO A 302 19.80 -16.99 0.37
CA PRO A 302 18.60 -17.01 -0.48
C PRO A 302 18.87 -17.68 -1.83
N ALA A 303 20.12 -17.68 -2.32
CA ALA A 303 20.48 -18.34 -3.56
C ALA A 303 20.53 -19.88 -3.44
N ALA A 304 20.74 -20.45 -2.25
CA ALA A 304 20.57 -21.90 -2.02
C ALA A 304 19.11 -22.35 -2.17
N ALA A 305 18.14 -21.46 -1.93
CA ALA A 305 16.74 -21.73 -2.25
C ALA A 305 16.48 -21.72 -3.77
N LEU A 306 17.35 -21.08 -4.56
CA LEU A 306 17.35 -21.09 -6.03
C LEU A 306 18.23 -22.21 -6.61
N ASP A 307 19.11 -22.82 -5.79
CA ASP A 307 20.05 -23.86 -6.19
C ASP A 307 19.32 -25.20 -6.36
N GLY A 308 18.78 -25.38 -7.56
CA GLY A 308 17.84 -26.44 -7.92
C GLY A 308 16.84 -26.00 -9.00
N MET A 309 16.64 -24.69 -9.15
CA MET A 309 15.89 -24.11 -10.28
C MET A 309 16.79 -24.07 -11.52
N THR A 310 16.58 -24.98 -12.47
CA THR A 310 17.32 -24.97 -13.74
C THR A 310 16.96 -23.72 -14.54
N GLY A 311 17.94 -22.85 -14.81
CA GLY A 311 17.76 -21.71 -15.73
C GLY A 311 17.88 -20.31 -15.10
N VAL A 312 18.13 -20.18 -13.80
CA VAL A 312 18.36 -18.86 -13.18
C VAL A 312 19.72 -18.29 -13.64
N PRO A 313 19.77 -17.11 -14.29
CA PRO A 313 21.03 -16.49 -14.68
C PRO A 313 21.89 -16.19 -13.45
N GLY A 314 23.22 -16.39 -13.53
CA GLY A 314 24.13 -16.16 -12.40
C GLY A 314 24.10 -14.72 -11.83
N GLU A 315 23.67 -13.76 -12.64
CA GLU A 315 23.43 -12.36 -12.21
C GLU A 315 22.25 -12.23 -11.24
N VAL A 316 21.21 -13.05 -11.39
CA VAL A 316 20.03 -13.07 -10.49
C VAL A 316 20.37 -13.68 -9.14
N ALA A 317 21.16 -14.77 -9.13
CA ALA A 317 21.66 -15.36 -7.88
C ALA A 317 22.55 -14.37 -7.11
N ALA A 318 23.46 -13.67 -7.80
CA ALA A 318 24.30 -12.65 -7.19
C ALA A 318 23.50 -11.46 -6.64
N PHE A 319 22.42 -11.06 -7.32
CA PHE A 319 21.51 -10.03 -6.82
C PHE A 319 20.77 -10.49 -5.56
N ALA A 320 20.26 -11.73 -5.54
CA ALA A 320 19.59 -12.30 -4.36
C ALA A 320 20.52 -12.35 -3.14
N GLU A 321 21.79 -12.76 -3.32
CA GLU A 321 22.79 -12.72 -2.26
C GLU A 321 23.04 -11.29 -1.76
N LEU A 322 23.16 -10.31 -2.66
CA LEU A 322 23.34 -8.91 -2.30
C LEU A 322 22.12 -8.33 -1.55
N ALA A 323 20.91 -8.73 -1.93
CA ALA A 323 19.66 -8.32 -1.31
C ALA A 323 19.49 -8.89 0.12
N ALA A 324 20.10 -10.03 0.43
CA ALA A 324 20.06 -10.61 1.77
C ALA A 324 21.01 -9.97 2.78
N VAL A 325 22.07 -9.27 2.34
CA VAL A 325 23.08 -8.70 3.25
C VAL A 325 22.46 -7.78 4.33
N PRO A 326 21.54 -6.84 3.98
CA PRO A 326 20.88 -6.01 4.98
C PRO A 326 20.04 -6.80 5.99
N ALA A 327 19.29 -7.80 5.53
CA ALA A 327 18.48 -8.68 6.38
C ALA A 327 19.36 -9.50 7.34
N HIS A 328 20.46 -10.05 6.83
CA HIS A 328 21.43 -10.80 7.64
C HIS A 328 22.10 -9.93 8.71
N THR A 329 22.51 -8.71 8.34
CA THR A 329 23.09 -7.74 9.27
C THR A 329 22.11 -7.42 10.40
N LEU A 330 20.84 -7.16 10.04
CA LEU A 330 19.81 -6.85 11.03
C LEU A 330 19.46 -8.08 11.90
N ALA A 331 19.44 -9.29 11.35
CA ALA A 331 19.21 -10.52 12.11
C ALA A 331 20.26 -10.70 13.22
N HIS A 332 21.55 -10.50 12.91
CA HIS A 332 22.61 -10.56 13.91
C HIS A 332 22.56 -9.41 14.92
N GLN A 333 22.14 -8.22 14.51
CA GLN A 333 21.87 -7.14 15.46
C GLN A 333 20.77 -7.55 16.46
N LEU A 334 19.70 -8.19 15.99
CA LEU A 334 18.61 -8.68 16.86
C LEU A 334 19.08 -9.83 17.77
N GLU A 335 20.03 -10.64 17.32
CA GLU A 335 20.71 -11.64 18.15
C GLU A 335 21.55 -10.99 19.26
N ASP A 336 22.39 -10.01 18.92
CA ASP A 336 23.20 -9.26 19.88
C ASP A 336 22.34 -8.49 20.91
N ASP A 337 21.14 -8.08 20.51
CA ASP A 337 20.16 -7.44 21.37
C ASP A 337 19.33 -8.43 22.21
N GLY A 338 19.53 -9.75 22.01
CA GLY A 338 18.87 -10.83 22.75
C GLY A 338 17.43 -11.12 22.33
N ILE A 339 17.00 -10.58 21.20
CA ILE A 339 15.64 -10.77 20.64
C ILE A 339 15.54 -12.12 19.92
N LEU A 340 16.56 -12.44 19.12
CA LEU A 340 16.70 -13.69 18.40
C LEU A 340 17.83 -14.55 18.98
N ALA A 341 17.76 -15.85 18.72
CA ALA A 341 18.86 -16.78 18.89
C ALA A 341 19.11 -17.48 17.55
N ILE A 342 20.31 -17.32 17.00
CA ILE A 342 20.69 -17.86 15.69
C ILE A 342 21.69 -18.99 15.92
N THR A 343 21.24 -20.21 15.65
CA THR A 343 22.07 -21.43 15.73
C THR A 343 22.02 -22.14 14.38
N ASP A 344 21.78 -23.45 14.33
CA ASP A 344 21.35 -24.15 13.11
C ASP A 344 19.96 -23.67 12.67
N THR A 345 19.19 -23.12 13.63
CA THR A 345 17.89 -22.51 13.40
C THR A 345 17.76 -21.15 14.07
N VAL A 346 16.87 -20.34 13.54
CA VAL A 346 16.48 -19.03 14.06
C VAL A 346 15.26 -19.21 14.94
N SER A 347 15.37 -18.75 16.18
CA SER A 347 14.30 -18.75 17.18
C SER A 347 14.30 -17.42 17.93
N THR A 348 13.28 -17.19 18.76
CA THR A 348 13.25 -16.04 19.67
C THR A 348 13.46 -16.50 21.12
N THR A 349 13.94 -15.60 21.97
CA THR A 349 13.98 -15.83 23.42
C THR A 349 12.59 -16.26 23.90
N PRO A 350 12.42 -17.40 24.61
CA PRO A 350 11.09 -17.99 24.87
C PRO A 350 10.08 -17.03 25.53
N GLY A 351 10.54 -16.18 26.45
CA GLY A 351 9.70 -15.18 27.09
C GLY A 351 9.26 -14.03 26.18
N LEU A 352 9.91 -13.81 25.04
CA LEU A 352 9.58 -12.73 24.09
C LEU A 352 8.59 -13.14 23.02
N ARG A 353 8.23 -14.43 22.91
CA ARG A 353 7.32 -14.94 21.87
C ARG A 353 6.02 -14.15 21.78
N GLY A 354 5.40 -13.81 22.91
CA GLY A 354 4.15 -13.05 22.94
C GLY A 354 4.32 -11.64 22.38
N LEU A 355 5.38 -10.92 22.75
CA LEU A 355 5.69 -9.61 22.18
C LEU A 355 5.97 -9.70 20.67
N LEU A 356 6.78 -10.66 20.26
CA LEU A 356 7.15 -10.84 18.86
C LEU A 356 5.93 -11.23 18.02
N ALA A 357 5.01 -12.04 18.54
CA ALA A 357 3.77 -12.41 17.87
C ALA A 357 2.87 -11.19 17.64
N ARG A 358 2.70 -10.33 18.65
CA ARG A 358 1.93 -9.07 18.51
C ARG A 358 2.54 -8.15 17.47
N LEU A 359 3.87 -7.99 17.48
CA LEU A 359 4.58 -7.16 16.50
C LEU A 359 4.45 -7.74 15.10
N ALA A 360 4.77 -9.03 14.92
CA ALA A 360 4.69 -9.70 13.62
C ALA A 360 3.27 -9.68 13.07
N GLY A 361 2.25 -9.91 13.91
CA GLY A 361 0.85 -9.81 13.51
C GLY A 361 0.47 -8.40 13.06
N THR A 362 0.92 -7.37 13.78
CA THR A 362 0.68 -5.96 13.39
C THR A 362 1.36 -5.63 12.06
N LEU A 363 2.60 -6.08 11.86
CA LEU A 363 3.35 -5.82 10.64
C LEU A 363 2.81 -6.62 9.45
N LEU A 364 2.44 -7.89 9.65
CA LEU A 364 1.84 -8.73 8.61
C LEU A 364 0.46 -8.22 8.21
N ALA A 365 -0.36 -7.77 9.16
CA ALA A 365 -1.64 -7.14 8.85
C ALA A 365 -1.49 -5.81 8.10
N ALA A 366 -0.33 -5.16 8.18
CA ALA A 366 0.00 -3.96 7.40
C ALA A 366 0.62 -4.28 6.02
N VAL A 367 1.15 -5.50 5.84
CA VAL A 367 1.73 -6.02 4.59
C VAL A 367 0.70 -6.79 3.77
N GLU A 368 -0.33 -7.36 4.40
CA GLU A 368 -1.55 -7.67 3.68
C GLU A 368 -1.93 -6.40 2.92
N PRO A 369 -2.12 -6.47 1.59
CA PRO A 369 -3.02 -5.51 1.01
C PRO A 369 -4.29 -5.75 1.81
N ALA A 370 -4.61 -4.82 2.72
CA ALA A 370 -5.99 -4.64 3.12
C ALA A 370 -6.74 -4.74 1.80
N GLY A 371 -7.63 -5.73 1.69
CA GLY A 371 -8.47 -5.80 0.51
C GLY A 371 -9.08 -4.40 0.28
N PRO A 372 -9.68 -4.15 -0.88
CA PRO A 372 -10.48 -2.96 -1.09
C PRO A 372 -11.75 -2.95 -0.20
N ASP A 373 -11.65 -3.38 1.06
CA ASP A 373 -12.60 -3.06 2.10
C ASP A 373 -12.29 -1.63 2.55
N LEU A 374 -12.75 -0.72 1.70
CA LEU A 374 -13.09 0.64 2.09
C LEU A 374 -13.69 0.59 3.51
N PRO A 375 -13.03 1.20 4.53
CA PRO A 375 -13.45 1.11 5.91
C PRO A 375 -14.94 1.40 6.05
N GLU A 376 -15.64 0.75 6.99
CA GLU A 376 -17.06 1.04 7.23
C GLU A 376 -17.29 2.56 7.35
N PRO A 377 -18.38 3.11 6.75
CA PRO A 377 -18.69 4.52 6.85
C PRO A 377 -18.67 4.98 8.32
N ASP A 378 -18.09 6.15 8.60
CA ASP A 378 -18.07 6.65 9.96
C ASP A 378 -19.53 6.95 10.39
N PRO A 379 -20.09 6.22 11.37
CA PRO A 379 -21.48 6.43 11.78
C PRO A 379 -21.71 7.83 12.35
N ALA A 380 -20.67 8.53 12.81
CA ALA A 380 -20.77 9.93 13.24
C ALA A 380 -20.95 10.90 12.05
N LEU A 381 -20.54 10.50 10.85
CA LEU A 381 -20.67 11.27 9.61
C LEU A 381 -21.93 10.90 8.82
N ALA A 382 -22.65 9.85 9.23
CA ALA A 382 -23.89 9.43 8.58
C ALA A 382 -24.94 10.56 8.55
N GLY A 383 -25.49 10.82 7.36
CA GLY A 383 -26.48 11.87 7.16
C GLY A 383 -25.91 13.29 7.19
N GLN A 384 -24.59 13.46 7.07
CA GLN A 384 -23.96 14.75 6.82
C GLN A 384 -23.60 14.91 5.33
N THR A 385 -23.45 16.16 4.91
CA THR A 385 -22.96 16.53 3.59
C THR A 385 -21.83 17.53 3.79
N TYR A 386 -20.68 17.30 3.15
CA TYR A 386 -19.55 18.22 3.18
C TYR A 386 -19.63 19.17 2.00
N ARG A 387 -19.45 20.46 2.27
CA ARG A 387 -19.16 21.47 1.24
C ARG A 387 -17.65 21.57 1.08
N LEU A 388 -17.15 21.01 0.00
CA LEU A 388 -15.76 21.14 -0.41
C LEU A 388 -15.57 22.38 -1.25
N ARG A 389 -14.45 23.07 -1.06
CA ARG A 389 -13.88 24.01 -2.02
C ARG A 389 -12.69 23.33 -2.70
N VAL A 390 -12.77 23.15 -4.01
CA VAL A 390 -11.72 22.62 -4.88
C VAL A 390 -11.15 23.80 -5.66
N GLU A 391 -9.90 24.16 -5.39
CA GLU A 391 -9.24 25.34 -5.95
C GLU A 391 -7.97 24.95 -6.70
N LEU A 392 -7.86 25.39 -7.96
CA LEU A 392 -6.66 25.17 -8.76
C LEU A 392 -5.55 26.09 -8.27
N ALA A 393 -4.43 25.51 -7.85
CA ALA A 393 -3.30 26.25 -7.31
C ALA A 393 -2.66 27.14 -8.39
N ASP A 394 -2.18 28.31 -7.96
CA ASP A 394 -1.42 29.27 -8.77
C ASP A 394 -2.14 29.85 -10.01
N ALA A 395 -3.41 29.48 -10.25
CA ALA A 395 -4.22 30.01 -11.33
C ALA A 395 -4.54 31.50 -11.15
N SER A 396 -4.37 32.27 -12.24
CA SER A 396 -4.69 33.69 -12.31
C SER A 396 -5.38 34.01 -13.65
N PRO A 397 -6.68 34.34 -13.67
CA PRO A 397 -7.59 34.54 -12.53
C PRO A 397 -7.87 33.25 -11.73
N PRO A 398 -8.33 33.35 -10.46
CA PRO A 398 -8.58 32.18 -9.63
C PRO A 398 -9.65 31.25 -10.24
N VAL A 399 -9.34 29.96 -10.32
CA VAL A 399 -10.26 28.91 -10.80
C VAL A 399 -10.62 28.00 -9.62
N TRP A 400 -11.91 27.91 -9.28
CA TRP A 400 -12.36 27.09 -8.16
C TRP A 400 -13.82 26.65 -8.30
N ARG A 401 -14.19 25.60 -7.57
CA ARG A 401 -15.55 25.04 -7.49
C ARG A 401 -15.89 24.75 -6.03
N GLU A 402 -17.13 25.00 -5.64
CA GLU A 402 -17.71 24.51 -4.39
C GLU A 402 -18.70 23.38 -4.69
N VAL A 403 -18.46 22.22 -4.11
CA VAL A 403 -19.22 20.99 -4.34
C VAL A 403 -19.68 20.38 -3.03
N LEU A 404 -20.89 19.87 -3.00
CA LEU A 404 -21.47 19.10 -1.93
C LEU A 404 -21.25 17.61 -2.21
N VAL A 405 -20.68 16.90 -1.24
CA VAL A 405 -20.38 15.47 -1.35
C VAL A 405 -20.73 14.73 -0.06
N ASP A 406 -20.86 13.41 -0.14
CA ASP A 406 -20.93 12.56 1.05
C ASP A 406 -19.54 12.56 1.73
N PRO A 407 -19.43 12.82 3.04
CA PRO A 407 -18.15 12.69 3.74
C PRO A 407 -17.57 11.27 3.73
N ASN A 408 -18.40 10.26 3.48
CA ASN A 408 -17.96 8.87 3.32
C ASN A 408 -17.54 8.54 1.88
N LEU A 409 -17.51 9.52 0.97
CA LEU A 409 -17.05 9.32 -0.41
C LEU A 409 -15.60 8.77 -0.40
N PRO A 410 -15.34 7.65 -1.09
CA PRO A 410 -14.00 7.17 -1.41
C PRO A 410 -13.18 8.20 -2.21
N LEU A 411 -11.85 8.08 -2.22
CA LEU A 411 -11.02 9.03 -2.98
C LEU A 411 -11.01 8.78 -4.50
N ASP A 412 -11.16 7.54 -4.97
CA ASP A 412 -11.41 7.23 -6.39
C ASP A 412 -12.72 7.88 -6.87
N GLU A 413 -13.80 7.80 -6.11
CA GLU A 413 -15.03 8.51 -6.46
C GLU A 413 -14.87 10.05 -6.36
N LEU A 414 -14.01 10.55 -5.46
CA LEU A 414 -13.69 11.97 -5.39
C LEU A 414 -12.91 12.43 -6.63
N HIS A 415 -12.04 11.59 -7.17
CA HIS A 415 -11.32 11.85 -8.42
C HIS A 415 -12.31 12.08 -9.57
N ASP A 416 -13.30 11.20 -9.74
CA ASP A 416 -14.37 11.36 -10.74
C ASP A 416 -15.10 12.71 -10.58
N VAL A 417 -15.36 13.13 -9.33
CA VAL A 417 -15.97 14.43 -9.04
C VAL A 417 -15.09 15.57 -9.53
N VAL A 418 -13.78 15.54 -9.23
CA VAL A 418 -12.85 16.61 -9.64
C VAL A 418 -12.75 16.67 -11.16
N GLN A 419 -12.63 15.54 -11.86
CA GLN A 419 -12.62 15.48 -13.32
C GLN A 419 -13.85 16.19 -13.92
N ARG A 420 -15.04 15.88 -13.41
CA ARG A 420 -16.30 16.52 -13.87
C ARG A 420 -16.42 17.99 -13.48
N LEU A 421 -15.79 18.44 -12.40
CA LEU A 421 -15.77 19.85 -11.99
C LEU A 421 -14.95 20.74 -12.95
N PHE A 422 -13.90 20.17 -13.56
CA PHE A 422 -12.94 20.88 -14.41
C PHE A 422 -13.00 20.52 -15.90
N ALA A 423 -13.91 19.63 -16.30
CA ALA A 423 -14.13 19.24 -17.70
C ALA A 423 -13.00 18.41 -18.32
N TRP A 424 -12.29 17.67 -17.48
CA TRP A 424 -11.20 16.79 -17.93
C TRP A 424 -11.69 15.38 -18.27
N GLU A 425 -10.88 14.69 -19.05
CA GLU A 425 -11.19 13.43 -19.73
C GLU A 425 -10.68 12.19 -18.99
N ASP A 426 -9.91 12.38 -17.91
CA ASP A 426 -9.27 11.30 -17.13
C ASP A 426 -8.24 10.47 -17.93
N ASP A 427 -7.48 11.14 -18.81
CA ASP A 427 -6.47 10.52 -19.67
C ASP A 427 -5.09 10.37 -19.00
N HIS A 428 -4.89 10.99 -17.83
CA HIS A 428 -3.59 11.06 -17.16
C HIS A 428 -3.58 10.52 -15.73
N LEU A 429 -2.38 10.23 -15.22
CA LEU A 429 -2.18 9.80 -13.84
C LEU A 429 -2.53 10.91 -12.83
N HIS A 430 -3.06 10.49 -11.68
CA HIS A 430 -3.33 11.37 -10.54
C HIS A 430 -2.86 10.81 -9.21
N GLU A 431 -2.78 11.69 -8.22
CA GLU A 431 -2.61 11.31 -6.83
C GLU A 431 -3.28 12.32 -5.87
N PHE A 432 -3.67 11.83 -4.69
CA PHE A 432 -4.01 12.66 -3.55
C PHE A 432 -2.88 12.67 -2.52
N THR A 433 -2.66 13.82 -1.87
CA THR A 433 -1.74 13.93 -0.75
C THR A 433 -2.43 14.57 0.46
N ALA A 434 -2.45 13.86 1.59
CA ALA A 434 -2.90 14.38 2.87
C ALA A 434 -1.71 14.73 3.78
N VAL A 435 -1.77 15.89 4.44
CA VAL A 435 -0.76 16.29 5.42
C VAL A 435 -1.25 15.96 6.82
N GLY A 436 -0.64 14.96 7.45
CA GLY A 436 -0.93 14.51 8.80
C GLY A 436 -0.21 15.30 9.90
N PRO A 437 -0.48 14.98 11.18
CA PRO A 437 0.26 15.51 12.32
C PRO A 437 1.77 15.32 12.17
N GLY A 438 2.58 16.33 12.51
CA GLY A 438 4.04 16.24 12.41
C GLY A 438 4.62 16.49 11.00
N ARG A 439 3.81 17.01 10.05
CA ARG A 439 4.20 17.23 8.64
C ARG A 439 4.49 15.94 7.85
N ARG A 440 4.01 14.81 8.33
CA ARG A 440 4.06 13.56 7.55
C ARG A 440 3.04 13.66 6.41
N THR A 441 3.48 13.41 5.19
CA THR A 441 2.64 13.35 4.00
C THR A 441 2.26 11.90 3.72
N THR A 442 0.98 11.64 3.48
CA THR A 442 0.49 10.35 3.00
C THR A 442 -0.07 10.53 1.60
N ARG A 443 0.35 9.67 0.67
CA ARG A 443 -0.07 9.69 -0.73
C ARG A 443 -1.12 8.62 -0.98
N PHE A 444 -2.05 8.89 -1.88
CA PHE A 444 -3.08 7.96 -2.32
C PHE A 444 -3.20 8.01 -3.84
N ALA A 445 -3.27 6.87 -4.52
CA ALA A 445 -3.39 6.79 -5.99
C ALA A 445 -4.11 5.50 -6.41
N SER A 446 -4.61 5.43 -7.64
CA SER A 446 -5.23 4.23 -8.24
C SER A 446 -4.22 3.11 -8.52
N SER A 447 -2.96 3.47 -8.74
CA SER A 447 -1.82 2.56 -8.85
C SER A 447 -0.59 3.30 -8.33
N ASP A 448 0.37 2.62 -7.69
CA ASP A 448 1.61 3.27 -7.27
C ASP A 448 2.44 3.60 -8.54
N PRO A 449 2.60 4.89 -8.90
CA PRO A 449 3.31 5.28 -10.12
C PRO A 449 4.82 4.94 -10.07
N PHE A 450 5.34 4.54 -8.90
CA PHE A 450 6.72 4.09 -8.72
C PHE A 450 6.84 2.57 -8.56
N GLY A 451 5.71 1.84 -8.57
CA GLY A 451 5.63 0.39 -8.44
C GLY A 451 6.26 -0.15 -7.14
N ASP A 452 6.21 -1.48 -6.98
CA ASP A 452 6.86 -2.18 -5.87
C ASP A 452 8.40 -2.04 -5.82
N ASP A 453 8.99 -1.48 -6.89
CA ASP A 453 10.39 -1.66 -7.26
C ASP A 453 11.30 -0.45 -6.98
N TRP A 454 10.76 0.76 -6.71
CA TRP A 454 11.58 2.00 -6.68
C TRP A 454 11.29 3.03 -5.57
N GLY A 455 10.64 2.66 -4.46
CA GLY A 455 10.36 3.57 -3.33
C GLY A 455 10.50 2.92 -1.94
N SER A 456 10.74 3.73 -0.89
CA SER A 456 10.66 3.21 0.50
C SER A 456 9.20 2.90 0.86
N ALA A 457 8.95 2.03 1.85
CA ALA A 457 7.59 1.73 2.30
C ALA A 457 6.84 3.00 2.80
N GLU A 458 7.58 4.04 3.22
CA GLU A 458 7.01 5.34 3.62
C GLU A 458 6.63 6.22 2.43
N ASP A 459 7.22 5.95 1.25
CA ASP A 459 6.90 6.64 0.01
C ASP A 459 5.72 5.99 -0.71
N ARG A 460 5.41 4.71 -0.49
CA ARG A 460 4.33 4.01 -1.21
C ARG A 460 2.99 4.74 -1.09
N ALA A 461 2.34 4.95 -2.23
CA ALA A 461 0.97 5.47 -2.24
C ALA A 461 0.02 4.37 -1.75
N GLN A 462 -0.90 4.74 -0.86
CA GLN A 462 -2.02 3.86 -0.51
C GLN A 462 -3.02 3.83 -1.67
N HIS A 463 -3.74 2.73 -1.84
CA HIS A 463 -4.75 2.67 -2.91
C HIS A 463 -5.91 3.61 -2.56
N GLU A 464 -6.29 4.50 -3.46
CA GLU A 464 -7.25 5.58 -3.15
C GLU A 464 -8.66 5.09 -2.83
N SER A 465 -9.10 3.96 -3.41
CA SER A 465 -10.38 3.32 -3.08
C SER A 465 -10.46 2.73 -1.67
N THR A 466 -9.34 2.72 -0.92
CA THR A 466 -9.29 2.17 0.45
C THR A 466 -9.49 3.24 1.53
N VAL A 467 -9.70 4.50 1.16
CA VAL A 467 -9.81 5.61 2.12
C VAL A 467 -11.00 6.53 1.81
N ARG A 468 -11.72 6.92 2.87
CA ARG A 468 -12.82 7.88 2.78
C ARG A 468 -12.36 9.30 3.04
N LEU A 469 -12.90 10.24 2.29
CA LEU A 469 -12.67 11.68 2.43
C LEU A 469 -12.72 12.18 3.89
N GLY A 470 -13.78 11.81 4.62
CA GLY A 470 -14.03 12.26 5.99
C GLY A 470 -12.99 11.80 7.01
N SER A 471 -12.26 10.72 6.71
CA SER A 471 -11.15 10.27 7.56
C SER A 471 -9.94 11.22 7.48
N LEU A 472 -9.74 11.86 6.32
CA LEU A 472 -8.57 12.70 6.04
C LEU A 472 -8.82 14.17 6.39
N ILE A 473 -9.95 14.72 5.95
CA ILE A 473 -10.28 16.15 6.13
C ILE A 473 -11.69 16.34 6.69
N GLY A 474 -11.92 17.48 7.33
CA GLY A 474 -13.21 17.83 7.93
C GLY A 474 -13.33 19.34 8.18
N PRO A 475 -14.47 19.83 8.66
CA PRO A 475 -14.64 21.24 8.96
C PRO A 475 -13.55 21.74 9.93
N ARG A 476 -12.72 22.70 9.48
CA ARG A 476 -11.56 23.23 10.23
C ARG A 476 -10.44 22.20 10.52
N ARG A 477 -10.39 21.10 9.77
CA ARG A 477 -9.39 20.04 9.90
C ARG A 477 -8.83 19.66 8.53
N GLY A 478 -7.52 19.86 8.37
CA GLY A 478 -6.75 19.35 7.24
C GLY A 478 -7.02 20.06 5.90
N GLU A 479 -6.20 19.69 4.92
CA GLU A 479 -6.30 20.03 3.50
C GLU A 479 -5.86 18.77 2.75
N LEU A 480 -6.53 18.48 1.64
CA LEU A 480 -6.14 17.42 0.71
C LEU A 480 -5.62 18.09 -0.56
N ARG A 481 -4.48 17.65 -1.04
CA ARG A 481 -3.96 18.04 -2.36
C ARG A 481 -4.34 16.98 -3.37
N TYR A 482 -4.75 17.39 -4.56
CA TYR A 482 -5.02 16.51 -5.69
C TYR A 482 -4.17 16.97 -6.86
N ARG A 483 -3.29 16.11 -7.35
CA ARG A 483 -2.45 16.37 -8.50
C ARG A 483 -2.94 15.51 -9.66
N TYR A 484 -3.19 16.14 -10.80
CA TYR A 484 -3.59 15.50 -12.05
C TYR A 484 -2.60 15.84 -13.16
N ASP A 485 -2.28 14.86 -14.01
CA ASP A 485 -1.25 14.92 -15.04
C ASP A 485 0.13 15.27 -14.48
N PHE A 486 0.99 14.28 -14.33
CA PHE A 486 2.34 14.49 -13.79
C PHE A 486 3.29 15.19 -14.77
N GLY A 487 2.89 15.35 -16.03
CA GLY A 487 3.57 16.20 -17.00
C GLY A 487 3.25 17.67 -16.77
N ASP A 488 1.96 18.02 -16.77
CA ASP A 488 1.48 19.40 -16.64
C ASP A 488 1.38 19.91 -15.19
N ASP A 489 1.40 19.01 -14.21
CA ASP A 489 1.41 19.23 -12.77
C ASP A 489 0.22 20.06 -12.25
N TRP A 490 -1.01 19.70 -12.65
CA TRP A 490 -2.22 20.39 -12.19
C TRP A 490 -2.52 20.11 -10.71
N GLU A 491 -2.09 21.00 -9.82
CA GLU A 491 -2.36 20.89 -8.38
C GLU A 491 -3.67 21.58 -7.96
N HIS A 492 -4.55 20.85 -7.28
CA HIS A 492 -5.73 21.38 -6.61
C HIS A 492 -5.59 21.29 -5.10
N ARG A 493 -6.10 22.30 -4.41
CA ARG A 493 -6.30 22.28 -2.96
C ARG A 493 -7.77 22.06 -2.66
N ILE A 494 -8.04 21.00 -1.89
CA ILE A 494 -9.38 20.58 -1.50
C ILE A 494 -9.53 20.82 0.01
N THR A 495 -10.51 21.64 0.38
CA THR A 495 -10.79 22.01 1.78
C THR A 495 -12.27 21.90 2.10
N VAL A 496 -12.60 21.54 3.34
CA VAL A 496 -13.99 21.52 3.81
C VAL A 496 -14.36 22.89 4.35
N VAL A 497 -15.19 23.63 3.61
CA VAL A 497 -15.63 25.00 3.98
C VAL A 497 -16.89 25.01 4.83
N GLY A 498 -17.64 23.90 4.86
CA GLY A 498 -18.80 23.72 5.73
C GLY A 498 -19.31 22.28 5.74
N SER A 499 -20.19 21.98 6.69
CA SER A 499 -20.98 20.76 6.69
C SER A 499 -22.45 21.09 7.00
N GLU A 500 -23.36 20.37 6.35
CA GLU A 500 -24.81 20.53 6.49
C GLU A 500 -25.49 19.15 6.59
N PRO A 501 -26.69 19.04 7.20
CA PRO A 501 -27.45 17.79 7.20
C PRO A 501 -27.81 17.36 5.77
N ALA A 502 -27.84 16.07 5.52
CA ALA A 502 -28.24 15.53 4.21
C ALA A 502 -29.72 15.84 3.94
N GLU A 503 -29.99 16.79 3.04
CA GLU A 503 -31.36 17.24 2.70
C GLU A 503 -32.07 16.35 1.65
N GLY A 504 -31.66 15.08 1.51
CA GLY A 504 -32.25 14.14 0.53
C GLY A 504 -32.02 14.51 -0.94
N SER A 505 -31.14 15.47 -1.20
CA SER A 505 -30.70 15.83 -2.55
C SER A 505 -29.68 14.83 -3.07
N ALA A 506 -29.67 14.56 -4.38
CA ALA A 506 -28.63 13.72 -4.98
C ALA A 506 -27.27 14.43 -4.95
N LEU A 507 -26.24 13.71 -4.49
CA LEU A 507 -24.83 14.11 -4.43
C LEU A 507 -24.05 13.31 -5.49
N PRO A 508 -22.89 13.78 -5.97
CA PRO A 508 -22.23 15.08 -5.70
C PRO A 508 -22.96 16.24 -6.36
N ARG A 509 -22.91 17.48 -5.81
CA ARG A 509 -23.57 18.69 -6.37
C ARG A 509 -22.72 19.95 -6.24
N CYS A 510 -22.32 20.56 -7.35
CA CYS A 510 -21.77 21.90 -7.42
C CYS A 510 -22.80 22.96 -7.02
N VAL A 511 -22.38 23.91 -6.18
CA VAL A 511 -23.22 25.00 -5.67
C VAL A 511 -22.67 26.39 -5.97
N ALA A 512 -21.38 26.50 -6.27
CA ALA A 512 -20.73 27.74 -6.68
C ALA A 512 -19.41 27.45 -7.39
N GLY A 513 -18.85 28.46 -8.07
CA GLY A 513 -17.55 28.38 -8.72
C GLY A 513 -17.18 29.71 -9.36
N ALA A 514 -15.94 29.81 -9.84
CA ALA A 514 -15.45 30.90 -10.66
C ALA A 514 -14.27 30.46 -11.52
N GLY A 515 -14.04 31.15 -12.63
CA GLY A 515 -12.92 30.91 -13.52
C GLY A 515 -13.16 29.76 -14.50
N ALA A 516 -12.75 29.97 -15.74
CA ALA A 516 -12.78 28.93 -16.77
C ALA A 516 -11.80 27.82 -16.37
N ALA A 517 -12.22 26.57 -16.53
CA ALA A 517 -11.29 25.47 -16.31
C ALA A 517 -10.25 25.44 -17.45
N PRO A 518 -8.98 25.14 -17.16
CA PRO A 518 -7.98 24.93 -18.20
C PRO A 518 -8.36 23.75 -19.10
N GLU A 519 -8.14 23.90 -20.40
CA GLU A 519 -8.21 22.77 -21.33
C GLU A 519 -7.12 21.75 -21.01
N GLU A 520 -7.42 20.48 -21.27
CA GLU A 520 -6.48 19.37 -21.13
C GLU A 520 -5.25 19.56 -22.05
N ASP A 521 -4.10 19.01 -21.66
CA ASP A 521 -2.81 19.12 -22.37
C ASP A 521 -2.37 20.57 -22.70
N SER A 522 -2.81 21.54 -21.90
CA SER A 522 -2.52 22.95 -22.14
C SER A 522 -1.14 23.42 -21.63
N GLY A 523 -0.35 22.54 -21.00
CA GLY A 523 1.00 22.82 -20.51
C GLY A 523 1.05 23.38 -19.10
N GLY A 524 0.15 22.91 -18.23
CA GLY A 524 0.01 23.39 -16.86
C GLY A 524 -0.51 24.82 -16.75
N VAL A 525 -0.56 25.34 -15.51
CA VAL A 525 -1.17 26.66 -15.20
C VAL A 525 -0.56 27.80 -16.02
N TRP A 526 0.75 27.75 -16.26
CA TRP A 526 1.46 28.76 -17.05
C TRP A 526 1.19 28.61 -18.54
N GLY A 527 1.18 27.37 -19.07
CA GLY A 527 0.88 27.10 -20.47
C GLY A 527 -0.54 27.50 -20.84
N TRP A 528 -1.51 27.28 -19.93
CA TRP A 528 -2.87 27.78 -20.09
C TRP A 528 -2.93 29.31 -20.11
N ALA A 529 -2.29 29.98 -19.14
CA ALA A 529 -2.27 31.45 -19.10
C ALA A 529 -1.69 32.07 -20.38
N ASP A 530 -0.62 31.48 -20.91
CA ASP A 530 -0.01 31.89 -22.19
C ASP A 530 -0.97 31.68 -23.36
N LYS A 531 -1.72 30.56 -23.40
CA LYS A 531 -2.74 30.31 -24.43
C LYS A 531 -3.90 31.30 -24.35
N VAL A 532 -4.41 31.60 -23.15
CA VAL A 532 -5.45 32.63 -22.97
C VAL A 532 -4.97 33.97 -23.50
N GLN A 533 -3.74 34.37 -23.19
CA GLN A 533 -3.17 35.61 -23.69
C GLN A 533 -3.00 35.59 -25.22
N ALA A 534 -2.48 34.50 -25.78
CA ALA A 534 -2.28 34.33 -27.21
C ALA A 534 -3.61 34.38 -27.98
N ALA A 535 -4.64 33.71 -27.49
CA ALA A 535 -5.98 33.71 -28.09
C ALA A 535 -6.64 35.10 -28.08
N GLY A 536 -6.30 35.95 -27.09
CA GLY A 536 -6.85 37.29 -26.90
C GLY A 536 -6.09 38.44 -27.59
N ASP A 537 -4.82 38.26 -27.98
CA ASP A 537 -4.05 39.29 -28.71
C ASP A 537 -3.81 38.88 -30.18
N PRO A 538 -4.53 39.49 -31.15
CA PRO A 538 -4.33 39.24 -32.59
C PRO A 538 -2.91 39.49 -33.11
N ARG A 539 -2.03 40.12 -32.32
CA ARG A 539 -0.62 40.36 -32.66
C ARG A 539 0.32 39.34 -32.02
N HIS A 540 -0.18 38.43 -31.19
CA HIS A 540 0.63 37.36 -30.63
C HIS A 540 1.11 36.43 -31.74
N PRO A 541 2.40 36.03 -31.77
CA PRO A 541 2.93 35.16 -32.82
C PRO A 541 2.15 33.85 -32.98
N GLU A 542 1.65 33.31 -31.88
CA GLU A 542 0.91 32.04 -31.82
C GLU A 542 -0.62 32.22 -31.85
N HIS A 543 -1.13 33.44 -32.09
CA HIS A 543 -2.58 33.74 -32.01
C HIS A 543 -3.44 32.79 -32.87
N HIS A 544 -3.05 32.58 -34.12
CA HIS A 544 -3.80 31.73 -35.05
C HIS A 544 -3.75 30.26 -34.60
N ASP A 545 -2.56 29.74 -34.31
CA ASP A 545 -2.38 28.33 -33.93
C ASP A 545 -3.11 27.99 -32.63
N VAL A 546 -3.09 28.89 -31.64
CA VAL A 546 -3.81 28.70 -30.37
C VAL A 546 -5.32 28.77 -30.55
N ARG A 547 -5.84 29.68 -31.38
CA ARG A 547 -7.28 29.75 -31.67
C ARG A 547 -7.79 28.51 -32.40
N ASP A 548 -7.02 28.02 -33.37
CA ASP A 548 -7.32 26.77 -34.08
C ASP A 548 -7.30 25.58 -33.11
N TRP A 549 -6.32 25.52 -32.20
CA TRP A 549 -6.23 24.47 -31.18
C TRP A 549 -7.41 24.49 -30.20
N LEU A 550 -7.85 25.68 -29.76
CA LEU A 550 -9.03 25.87 -28.92
C LEU A 550 -10.36 25.66 -29.67
N GLY A 551 -10.33 25.50 -31.00
CA GLY A 551 -11.53 25.37 -31.82
C GLY A 551 -12.40 26.63 -31.87
N LEU A 552 -11.83 27.82 -31.66
CA LEU A 552 -12.59 29.08 -31.61
C LEU A 552 -12.94 29.59 -33.00
N ASP A 553 -14.22 29.90 -33.23
CA ASP A 553 -14.71 30.48 -34.48
C ASP A 553 -14.26 31.96 -34.66
N ASP A 554 -14.35 32.47 -35.89
CA ASP A 554 -14.05 33.88 -36.20
C ASP A 554 -14.91 34.84 -35.36
N GLY A 555 -14.25 35.63 -34.50
CA GLY A 555 -14.90 36.60 -33.62
C GLY A 555 -15.35 36.06 -32.26
N GLU A 556 -15.16 34.76 -32.01
CA GLU A 556 -15.36 34.16 -30.69
C GLU A 556 -14.23 34.55 -29.72
N THR A 557 -14.58 34.85 -28.47
CA THR A 557 -13.64 35.27 -27.43
C THR A 557 -13.66 34.31 -26.26
N LEU A 558 -12.47 33.86 -25.85
CA LEU A 558 -12.30 33.11 -24.61
C LEU A 558 -12.42 34.06 -23.41
N ASP A 559 -13.38 33.80 -22.52
CA ASP A 559 -13.52 34.53 -21.26
C ASP A 559 -12.87 33.71 -20.12
N PRO A 560 -11.69 34.09 -19.61
CA PRO A 560 -10.97 33.32 -18.60
C PRO A 560 -11.64 33.33 -17.22
N VAL A 561 -12.62 34.22 -17.00
CA VAL A 561 -13.39 34.24 -15.74
C VAL A 561 -14.76 33.57 -15.85
N ALA A 562 -15.11 33.03 -17.03
CA ALA A 562 -16.39 32.38 -17.26
C ALA A 562 -16.57 31.15 -16.35
N PHE A 563 -17.79 31.00 -15.82
CA PHE A 563 -18.19 29.83 -15.05
C PHE A 563 -19.69 29.62 -15.23
N ASP A 564 -20.08 28.45 -15.74
CA ASP A 564 -21.47 28.03 -15.85
C ASP A 564 -21.76 26.90 -14.86
N LEU A 565 -22.54 27.23 -13.82
CA LEU A 565 -22.96 26.28 -12.79
C LEU A 565 -23.84 25.17 -13.37
N ALA A 566 -24.70 25.48 -14.33
CA ALA A 566 -25.64 24.51 -14.90
C ALA A 566 -24.91 23.45 -15.73
N GLU A 567 -23.87 23.85 -16.44
CA GLU A 567 -23.02 22.93 -17.22
C GLU A 567 -22.21 21.99 -16.33
N VAL A 568 -21.61 22.50 -15.25
CA VAL A 568 -20.91 21.67 -14.27
C VAL A 568 -21.88 20.70 -13.57
N GLU A 569 -23.08 21.18 -13.21
CA GLU A 569 -24.12 20.32 -12.63
C GLU A 569 -24.59 19.22 -13.58
N ALA A 570 -24.70 19.51 -14.88
CA ALA A 570 -25.06 18.51 -15.89
C ALA A 570 -24.04 17.37 -15.95
N ARG A 571 -22.75 17.69 -15.95
CA ARG A 571 -21.65 16.71 -15.90
C ARG A 571 -21.65 15.88 -14.61
N LEU A 572 -21.90 16.51 -13.46
CA LEU A 572 -22.04 15.79 -12.18
C LEU A 572 -23.28 14.89 -12.15
N ALA A 573 -24.36 15.24 -12.86
CA ALA A 573 -25.55 14.41 -12.94
C ALA A 573 -25.31 13.08 -13.67
N GLU A 574 -24.34 13.02 -14.59
CA GLU A 574 -23.95 11.78 -15.27
C GLU A 574 -23.41 10.74 -14.27
N LEU A 575 -22.56 11.16 -13.31
CA LEU A 575 -22.04 10.28 -12.24
C LEU A 575 -23.15 9.67 -11.38
N ARG A 576 -24.22 10.45 -11.12
CA ARG A 576 -25.39 9.99 -10.35
C ARG A 576 -26.22 8.95 -11.11
N SER A 577 -26.13 8.92 -12.44
CA SER A 577 -26.91 8.03 -13.31
C SER A 577 -26.25 6.66 -13.50
N THR A 578 -24.93 6.60 -13.41
CA THR A 578 -24.14 5.37 -13.54
C THR A 578 -24.18 4.50 -12.27
N SER A 579 -24.56 5.06 -11.13
CA SER A 579 -24.59 4.42 -9.80
C SER A 579 -25.96 3.82 -9.41
N LEU A 580 -26.94 3.78 -10.33
CA LEU A 580 -28.22 3.08 -10.12
C LEU A 580 -28.10 1.58 -10.48
N PRO A 581 -28.40 0.63 -9.56
CA PRO A 581 -28.53 -0.77 -9.96
C PRO A 581 -29.75 -0.93 -10.89
N PRO A 582 -29.71 -1.83 -11.90
CA PRO A 582 -30.84 -2.04 -12.79
C PRO A 582 -32.05 -2.52 -11.99
N GLY A 583 -33.06 -1.66 -11.89
CA GLY A 583 -34.29 -1.92 -11.16
C GLY A 583 -34.99 -3.19 -11.68
N ARG A 584 -35.21 -4.14 -10.77
CA ARG A 584 -36.06 -5.31 -11.00
C ARG A 584 -37.46 -4.83 -11.40
N PRO A 585 -38.06 -5.30 -12.52
CA PRO A 585 -39.40 -4.89 -12.89
C PRO A 585 -40.40 -5.35 -11.83
N ALA A 586 -41.25 -4.43 -11.38
CA ALA A 586 -42.34 -4.73 -10.47
C ALA A 586 -43.25 -5.80 -11.09
N GLY A 587 -43.25 -6.99 -10.49
CA GLY A 587 -44.18 -8.04 -10.84
C GLY A 587 -45.58 -7.66 -10.40
N ASN A 588 -46.52 -7.69 -11.34
CA ASN A 588 -47.96 -7.67 -11.08
C ASN A 588 -48.34 -8.78 -10.09
N ALA A 589 -49.03 -8.42 -9.01
CA ALA A 589 -50.03 -9.23 -8.34
C ALA A 589 -51.10 -8.31 -7.74
#